data_AF-A0A972YBC3-F1
#
_entry.id   AF-A0A972YBC3-F1
#
_cell.length_a   1.000
_cell.length_b   1.000
_cell.length_c   1.000
_cell.angle_alpha   90.00
_cell.angle_beta   90.00
_cell.angle_gamma   90.00
#
_symmetry.space_group_name_H-M   'P 1'
#
loop_
_entity.id
_entity.type
_entity.pdbx_description
1 polymer ?
#
loop_
_entity_poly.entity_id
_entity_poly.type
_entity_poly.pdbx_seq_one_letter_code
_entity_poly.pdbx_strand_id
1 'polypeptide(L)'
;MNKLNYINNLHPHIINVNEKIQKKYLHDFLKDKISVIGALEKDIYYSYLFFSKQYQITYSKDKIPFVYIFELYYVNKALNDNIDLFFTKDYFVIYYQQMIYFYKENKQNLLEDILEYVKYELKLEITNVIKIKPEQFLQYKQEFLKKTQTSFRTSFTLYAFFVYIIIFIFVFQYYYSTRSYVESITIQKTNEIRTKSFTNNISLLFVKLDKHHLKVKHFQYQNNELRLSIQSKNINNFYDFLKNEKIEIPFTYEKHNLVYEINAVFTF
;
A
#
# COMPACT_ATOMS: atom_id res chain seq x y z
N MET A 1 -36.88 16.15 24.33
CA MET A 1 -36.98 15.07 25.33
C MET A 1 -35.65 14.33 25.46
N ASN A 2 -35.06 14.43 26.65
CA ASN A 2 -34.11 13.54 27.36
C ASN A 2 -32.98 12.81 26.59
N LYS A 3 -32.03 13.54 26.01
CA LYS A 3 -30.69 12.99 25.69
C LYS A 3 -29.65 13.14 26.81
N LEU A 4 -29.98 13.83 27.90
CA LEU A 4 -29.10 13.99 29.07
C LEU A 4 -29.19 12.82 30.06
N ASN A 5 -30.22 11.97 30.00
CA ASN A 5 -30.37 10.82 30.90
C ASN A 5 -29.24 9.77 30.75
N TYR A 6 -28.49 9.78 29.64
CA TYR A 6 -27.37 8.85 29.44
C TYR A 6 -26.14 9.20 30.28
N ILE A 7 -26.03 10.46 30.74
CA ILE A 7 -24.91 10.93 31.56
C ILE A 7 -24.99 10.36 32.98
N ASN A 8 -26.22 10.13 33.48
CA ASN A 8 -26.50 9.66 34.84
C ASN A 8 -26.14 8.19 35.12
N ASN A 9 -25.50 7.49 34.16
CA ASN A 9 -25.14 6.08 34.28
C ASN A 9 -23.63 5.84 34.15
N LEU A 10 -22.80 6.89 34.29
CA LEU A 10 -21.35 6.77 34.26
C LEU A 10 -20.81 6.50 35.67
N HIS A 11 -20.51 5.24 35.95
CA HIS A 11 -19.97 4.84 37.25
C HIS A 11 -18.45 4.61 37.15
N PRO A 12 -17.62 5.59 37.55
CA PRO A 12 -16.19 5.39 37.64
C PRO A 12 -15.88 4.37 38.74
N HIS A 13 -15.08 3.36 38.42
CA HIS A 13 -14.55 2.39 39.38
C HIS A 13 -13.13 2.79 39.77
N ILE A 14 -12.87 2.76 41.08
CA ILE A 14 -11.54 3.03 41.64
C ILE A 14 -10.88 1.70 42.00
N ILE A 15 -9.67 1.48 41.51
CA ILE A 15 -8.87 0.29 41.77
C ILE A 15 -7.57 0.72 42.44
N ASN A 16 -7.39 0.29 43.68
CA ASN A 16 -6.14 0.51 44.40
C ASN A 16 -5.03 -0.38 43.83
N VAL A 17 -3.85 0.19 43.60
CA VAL A 17 -2.65 -0.52 43.13
C VAL A 17 -1.44 -0.09 43.94
N ASN A 18 -0.37 -0.89 43.94
CA ASN A 18 0.86 -0.53 44.64
C ASN A 18 1.74 0.44 43.82
N GLU A 19 1.63 0.33 42.49
CA GLU A 19 2.40 1.10 41.51
C GLU A 19 1.67 1.16 40.16
N LYS A 20 2.18 2.01 39.26
CA LYS A 20 1.69 2.11 37.89
C LYS A 20 1.99 0.82 37.12
N ILE A 21 0.96 0.21 36.55
CA ILE A 21 1.12 -0.99 35.72
C ILE A 21 1.88 -0.63 34.44
N GLN A 22 2.88 -1.44 34.09
CA GLN A 22 3.64 -1.27 32.86
C GLN A 22 2.74 -1.39 31.63
N LYS A 23 2.99 -0.54 30.62
CA LYS A 23 2.14 -0.44 29.41
C LYS A 23 1.86 -1.78 28.73
N LYS A 24 2.84 -2.69 28.67
CA LYS A 24 2.69 -4.02 28.06
C LYS A 24 1.69 -4.95 28.78
N TYR A 25 1.45 -4.72 30.07
CA TYR A 25 0.53 -5.54 30.89
C TYR A 25 -0.77 -4.80 31.24
N LEU A 26 -0.85 -3.52 30.89
CA LEU A 26 -1.98 -2.66 31.27
C LEU A 26 -3.29 -3.13 30.65
N HIS A 27 -3.25 -3.58 29.39
CA HIS A 27 -4.44 -4.09 28.72
C HIS A 27 -5.03 -5.30 29.44
N ASP A 28 -4.19 -6.29 29.76
CA ASP A 28 -4.64 -7.53 30.43
C ASP A 28 -5.12 -7.22 31.85
N PHE A 29 -4.40 -6.36 32.58
CA PHE A 29 -4.85 -5.87 33.88
C PHE A 29 -6.23 -5.21 33.82
N LEU A 30 -6.45 -4.28 32.88
CA LEU A 30 -7.73 -3.60 32.71
C LEU A 30 -8.82 -4.61 32.33
N LYS A 31 -8.54 -5.54 31.42
CA LYS A 31 -9.49 -6.56 30.97
C LYS A 31 -9.93 -7.45 32.12
N ASP A 32 -8.99 -7.95 32.92
CA ASP A 32 -9.29 -8.77 34.10
C ASP A 32 -10.18 -7.99 35.08
N LYS A 33 -9.85 -6.73 35.36
CA LYS A 33 -10.63 -5.91 36.28
C LYS A 33 -12.02 -5.53 35.72
N ILE A 34 -12.14 -5.32 34.42
CA ILE A 34 -13.40 -4.96 33.75
C ILE A 34 -14.31 -6.17 33.57
N SER A 35 -13.76 -7.37 33.34
CA SER A 35 -14.54 -8.62 33.24
C SER A 35 -15.32 -8.93 34.53
N VAL A 36 -14.81 -8.49 35.69
CA VAL A 36 -15.49 -8.61 36.99
C VAL A 36 -16.68 -7.64 37.10
N ILE A 37 -16.72 -6.59 36.28
CA ILE A 37 -17.71 -5.50 36.33
C ILE A 37 -18.86 -5.69 35.32
N GLY A 38 -18.74 -6.62 34.37
CA GLY A 38 -19.82 -6.97 33.42
C GLY A 38 -20.12 -5.88 32.36
N ALA A 39 -19.18 -4.97 32.11
CA ALA A 39 -19.34 -3.91 31.12
C ALA A 39 -19.07 -4.42 29.68
N LEU A 40 -19.99 -4.16 28.75
CA LEU A 40 -19.77 -4.38 27.32
C LEU A 40 -18.78 -3.35 26.76
N GLU A 41 -17.79 -3.84 26.02
CA GLU A 41 -16.50 -3.25 25.57
C GLU A 41 -16.49 -1.92 24.77
N LYS A 42 -17.48 -1.03 24.87
CA LYS A 42 -17.40 0.26 24.15
C LYS A 42 -16.89 1.38 25.07
N ASP A 43 -15.91 2.13 24.57
CA ASP A 43 -15.32 3.36 25.12
C ASP A 43 -14.92 3.34 26.61
N ILE A 44 -13.92 2.50 26.95
CA ILE A 44 -13.28 2.49 28.27
C ILE A 44 -12.25 3.62 28.35
N TYR A 45 -12.45 4.53 29.31
CA TYR A 45 -11.46 5.50 29.73
C TYR A 45 -10.79 5.02 31.01
N TYR A 46 -9.47 5.18 31.10
CA TYR A 46 -8.75 4.94 32.33
C TYR A 46 -7.68 6.00 32.57
N SER A 47 -7.44 6.30 33.84
CA SER A 47 -6.35 7.16 34.27
C SER A 47 -5.66 6.57 35.48
N TYR A 48 -4.33 6.68 35.50
CA TYR A 48 -3.56 6.37 36.70
C TYR A 48 -3.42 7.64 37.55
N LEU A 49 -4.05 7.60 38.72
CA LEU A 49 -3.99 8.63 39.74
C LEU A 49 -2.68 8.46 40.53
N PHE A 50 -1.61 9.12 40.06
CA PHE A 50 -0.26 8.94 40.59
C PHE A 50 -0.18 9.20 42.11
N PHE A 51 -0.83 10.25 42.58
CA PHE A 51 -0.77 10.68 43.99
C PHE A 51 -1.48 9.72 44.95
N SER A 52 -2.57 9.07 44.51
CA SER A 52 -3.33 8.13 45.33
C SER A 52 -3.01 6.66 45.02
N LYS A 53 -2.12 6.39 44.05
CA LYS A 53 -1.79 5.05 43.55
C LYS A 53 -3.03 4.24 43.18
N GLN A 54 -3.91 4.87 42.41
CA GLN A 54 -5.18 4.28 42.01
C GLN A 54 -5.32 4.32 40.49
N TYR A 55 -6.05 3.37 39.94
CA TYR A 55 -6.63 3.50 38.61
C TYR A 55 -8.08 3.92 38.76
N GLN A 56 -8.47 4.96 38.03
CA GLN A 56 -9.88 5.20 37.75
C GLN A 56 -10.20 4.59 36.39
N ILE A 57 -11.25 3.78 36.33
CA ILE A 57 -11.79 3.22 35.10
C ILE A 57 -13.22 3.71 34.95
N THR A 58 -13.50 4.37 33.83
CA THR A 58 -14.83 4.85 33.47
C THR A 58 -15.23 4.20 32.15
N TYR A 59 -16.39 3.54 32.12
CA TYR A 59 -16.92 2.89 30.92
C TYR A 59 -18.23 3.55 30.54
N SER A 60 -18.50 3.63 29.25
CA SER A 60 -19.70 4.27 28.73
C SER A 60 -20.14 3.59 27.45
N LYS A 61 -21.45 3.39 27.25
CA LYS A 61 -21.95 2.86 25.97
C LYS A 61 -21.61 3.76 24.78
N ASP A 62 -21.44 5.06 25.03
CA ASP A 62 -21.04 6.09 24.07
C ASP A 62 -19.83 6.89 24.59
N LYS A 63 -19.00 7.46 23.72
CA LYS A 63 -17.86 8.31 24.13
C LYS A 63 -18.22 9.29 25.25
N ILE A 64 -17.41 9.31 26.31
CA ILE A 64 -17.63 10.12 27.51
C ILE A 64 -17.93 11.58 27.09
N PRO A 65 -19.09 12.14 27.50
CA PRO A 65 -19.56 13.43 26.99
C PRO A 65 -18.57 14.59 27.15
N PHE A 66 -17.70 14.55 28.17
CA PHE A 66 -16.71 15.59 28.41
C PHE A 66 -15.46 15.51 27.53
N VAL A 67 -15.23 14.38 26.86
CA VAL A 67 -14.14 14.30 25.87
C VAL A 67 -14.36 15.32 24.75
N TYR A 68 -15.62 15.62 24.42
CA TYR A 68 -15.95 16.66 23.44
C TYR A 68 -15.47 18.05 23.88
N ILE A 69 -15.65 18.39 25.16
CA ILE A 69 -15.23 19.68 25.72
C ILE A 69 -13.71 19.74 25.82
N PHE A 70 -13.12 18.68 26.37
CA PHE A 70 -11.68 18.56 26.53
C PHE A 70 -10.94 18.75 25.21
N GLU A 71 -11.28 17.95 24.21
CA GLU A 71 -10.57 17.99 22.92
C GLU A 71 -10.71 19.37 22.29
N LEU A 72 -11.87 20.03 22.36
CA LEU A 72 -12.02 21.38 21.81
C LEU A 72 -11.28 22.46 22.61
N TYR A 73 -11.32 22.39 23.94
CA TYR A 73 -10.73 23.42 24.81
C TYR A 73 -9.20 23.45 24.72
N TYR A 74 -8.56 22.30 24.53
CA TYR A 74 -7.10 22.18 24.47
C TYR A 74 -6.52 22.13 23.05
N VAL A 75 -7.35 22.12 21.99
CA VAL A 75 -6.89 22.00 20.58
C VAL A 75 -5.77 22.99 20.20
N ASN A 76 -5.77 24.20 20.76
CA ASN A 76 -4.76 25.24 20.47
C ASN A 76 -3.96 25.68 21.70
N LYS A 77 -3.98 24.89 22.78
CA LYS A 77 -3.26 25.23 24.01
C LYS A 77 -1.94 24.47 24.07
N ALA A 78 -0.86 25.18 24.40
CA ALA A 78 0.40 24.54 24.73
C ALA A 78 0.24 23.61 25.94
N LEU A 79 1.05 22.55 25.97
CA LEU A 79 1.15 21.69 27.14
C LEU A 79 1.61 22.53 28.33
N ASN A 80 0.82 22.48 29.40
CA ASN A 80 1.13 23.09 30.68
C ASN A 80 0.89 22.05 31.79
N ASP A 81 1.52 22.27 32.93
CA ASP A 81 1.35 21.43 34.12
C ASP A 81 0.20 21.91 35.01
N ASN A 82 -0.71 22.73 34.47
CA ASN A 82 -1.87 23.20 35.21
C ASN A 82 -2.83 22.02 35.47
N ILE A 83 -3.41 22.01 36.66
CA ILE A 83 -4.47 21.09 37.03
C ILE A 83 -5.80 21.84 36.90
N ASP A 84 -6.56 21.50 35.88
CA ASP A 84 -7.79 22.23 35.54
C ASP A 84 -9.01 21.41 35.98
N LEU A 85 -9.87 22.02 36.81
CA LEU A 85 -11.15 21.44 37.22
C LEU A 85 -12.27 21.99 36.34
N PHE A 86 -12.89 21.11 35.57
CA PHE A 86 -14.12 21.44 34.86
C PHE A 86 -15.29 20.86 35.62
N PHE A 87 -16.32 21.65 35.86
CA PHE A 87 -17.50 21.14 36.55
C PHE A 87 -18.80 21.64 35.92
N THR A 88 -19.81 20.78 36.00
CA THR A 88 -21.20 21.07 35.66
C THR A 88 -22.08 20.81 36.89
N LYS A 89 -23.39 21.03 36.71
CA LYS A 89 -24.38 20.65 37.71
C LYS A 89 -24.31 19.17 38.09
N ASP A 90 -24.00 18.30 37.13
CA ASP A 90 -24.23 16.86 37.28
C ASP A 90 -22.94 16.08 37.55
N TYR A 91 -21.76 16.63 37.20
CA TYR A 91 -20.45 15.98 37.38
C TYR A 91 -19.29 16.96 37.23
N PHE A 92 -18.11 16.53 37.69
CA PHE A 92 -16.85 17.25 37.50
C PHE A 92 -15.75 16.34 36.96
N VAL A 93 -14.79 16.96 36.30
CA VAL A 93 -13.65 16.32 35.64
C VAL A 93 -12.40 17.13 35.93
N ILE A 94 -11.33 16.45 36.33
CA ILE A 94 -10.01 17.03 36.50
C ILE A 94 -9.19 16.68 35.28
N TYR A 95 -8.50 17.67 34.72
CA TYR A 95 -7.52 17.49 33.67
C TYR A 95 -6.14 17.84 34.20
N TYR A 96 -5.17 17.02 33.82
CA TYR A 96 -3.77 17.26 34.13
C TYR A 96 -2.95 16.83 32.91
N GLN A 97 -2.00 17.66 32.50
CA GLN A 97 -1.16 17.43 31.32
C GLN A 97 -1.96 17.09 30.05
N GLN A 98 -3.09 17.79 29.85
CA GLN A 98 -4.00 17.56 28.72
C GLN A 98 -4.48 16.10 28.63
N MET A 99 -4.77 15.47 29.77
CA MET A 99 -5.46 14.18 29.84
C MET A 99 -6.55 14.24 30.91
N ILE A 100 -7.62 13.46 30.75
CA ILE A 100 -8.63 13.33 31.81
C ILE A 100 -7.95 12.62 32.98
N TYR A 101 -7.68 13.35 34.04
CA TYR A 101 -7.06 12.78 35.23
C TYR A 101 -8.10 12.08 36.10
N PHE A 102 -9.26 12.71 36.30
CA PHE A 102 -10.30 12.17 37.18
C PHE A 102 -11.70 12.61 36.72
N TYR A 103 -12.70 11.76 36.92
CA TYR A 103 -14.11 11.98 36.62
C TYR A 103 -14.97 11.55 37.80
N LYS A 104 -15.97 12.35 38.21
CA LYS A 104 -16.94 11.95 39.24
C LYS A 104 -18.27 12.68 39.09
N GLU A 105 -19.35 11.96 39.35
CA GLU A 105 -20.69 12.55 39.48
C GLU A 105 -20.75 13.56 40.62
N ASN A 106 -21.42 14.68 40.36
CA ASN A 106 -21.58 15.80 41.28
C ASN A 106 -23.00 15.75 41.84
N LYS A 107 -23.17 15.05 42.96
CA LYS A 107 -24.49 14.85 43.58
C LYS A 107 -24.99 16.09 44.34
N GLN A 108 -24.09 16.97 44.78
CA GLN A 108 -24.40 18.07 45.70
C GLN A 108 -24.32 19.46 45.05
N ASN A 109 -23.65 19.58 43.89
CA ASN A 109 -23.52 20.82 43.12
C ASN A 109 -22.92 22.00 43.90
N LEU A 110 -22.06 21.72 44.88
CA LEU A 110 -21.29 22.69 45.65
C LEU A 110 -19.83 22.65 45.21
N LEU A 111 -19.29 23.80 44.78
CA LEU A 111 -17.92 23.87 44.26
C LEU A 111 -16.91 23.69 45.39
N GLU A 112 -17.22 24.25 46.56
CA GLU A 112 -16.40 24.18 47.76
C GLU A 112 -16.14 22.72 48.17
N ASP A 113 -17.21 21.91 48.24
CA ASP A 113 -17.12 20.48 48.57
C ASP A 113 -16.29 19.70 47.53
N ILE A 114 -16.39 20.06 46.24
CA ILE A 114 -15.58 19.45 45.19
C ILE A 114 -14.11 19.80 45.40
N LEU A 115 -13.78 21.08 45.61
CA LEU A 115 -12.41 21.51 45.84
C LEU A 115 -11.82 20.87 47.10
N GLU A 116 -12.62 20.76 48.16
CA GLU A 116 -12.24 20.09 49.40
C GLU A 116 -11.98 18.59 49.19
N TYR A 117 -12.88 17.89 48.50
CA TYR A 117 -12.71 16.49 48.11
C TYR A 117 -11.42 16.30 47.30
N VAL A 118 -11.19 17.12 46.28
CA VAL A 118 -10.00 17.03 45.43
C VAL A 118 -8.71 17.25 46.24
N LYS A 119 -8.73 18.22 47.16
CA LYS A 119 -7.59 18.52 48.02
C LYS A 119 -7.26 17.38 48.98
N TYR A 120 -8.25 16.80 49.65
CA TYR A 120 -8.01 15.81 50.70
C TYR A 120 -7.91 14.37 50.17
N GLU A 121 -8.80 13.98 49.26
CA GLU A 121 -8.88 12.60 48.76
C GLU A 121 -7.90 12.35 47.61
N LEU A 122 -7.82 13.30 46.66
CA LEU A 122 -6.93 13.16 45.51
C LEU A 122 -5.55 13.77 45.74
N LYS A 123 -5.39 14.57 46.82
CA LYS A 123 -4.15 15.28 47.15
C LYS A 123 -3.66 16.17 46.01
N LEU A 124 -4.60 16.83 45.35
CA LEU A 124 -4.34 17.74 44.23
C LEU A 124 -4.66 19.18 44.59
N GLU A 125 -3.87 20.09 44.05
CA GLU A 125 -4.13 21.53 44.08
C GLU A 125 -4.63 21.98 42.70
N ILE A 126 -5.85 22.49 42.64
CA ILE A 126 -6.46 22.94 41.38
C ILE A 126 -5.90 24.31 41.00
N THR A 127 -5.39 24.44 39.79
CA THR A 127 -4.88 25.70 39.24
C THR A 127 -6.01 26.55 38.66
N ASN A 128 -6.90 25.95 37.86
CA ASN A 128 -7.99 26.67 37.22
C ASN A 128 -9.32 25.95 37.43
N VAL A 129 -10.37 26.74 37.67
CA VAL A 129 -11.74 26.24 37.84
C VAL A 129 -12.60 26.77 36.69
N ILE A 130 -13.22 25.85 35.94
CA ILE A 130 -13.98 26.15 34.74
C ILE A 130 -15.39 25.58 34.90
N LYS A 131 -16.36 26.48 35.09
CA LYS A 131 -17.78 26.10 35.16
C LYS A 131 -18.36 26.01 33.75
N ILE A 132 -18.82 24.82 33.36
CA ILE A 132 -19.46 24.60 32.07
C ILE A 132 -20.97 24.67 32.24
N LYS A 133 -21.61 25.61 31.51
CA LYS A 133 -23.07 25.68 31.44
C LYS A 133 -23.62 24.59 30.50
N PRO A 134 -24.85 24.09 30.70
CA PRO A 134 -25.46 23.09 29.82
C PRO A 134 -25.50 23.49 28.33
N GLU A 135 -25.73 24.78 28.06
CA GLU A 135 -25.74 25.33 26.70
C GLU A 135 -24.36 25.28 26.05
N GLN A 136 -23.31 25.68 26.79
CA GLN A 136 -21.92 25.59 26.33
C GLN A 136 -21.52 24.14 26.06
N PHE A 137 -21.93 23.22 26.94
CA PHE A 137 -21.73 21.78 26.74
C PHE A 137 -22.29 21.32 25.38
N LEU A 138 -23.53 21.71 25.07
CA LEU A 138 -24.19 21.34 23.80
C LEU A 138 -23.47 21.95 22.59
N GLN A 139 -23.01 23.19 22.69
CA GLN A 139 -22.22 23.84 21.63
C GLN A 139 -20.93 23.08 21.35
N TYR A 140 -20.12 22.78 22.38
CA TYR A 140 -18.89 21.99 22.24
C TYR A 140 -19.16 20.62 21.61
N LYS A 141 -20.22 19.93 22.05
CA LYS A 141 -20.60 18.66 21.45
C LYS A 141 -20.90 18.78 19.96
N GLN A 142 -21.63 19.82 19.54
CA GLN A 142 -21.97 20.03 18.13
C GLN A 142 -20.75 20.39 17.28
N GLU A 143 -19.88 21.26 17.77
CA GLU A 143 -18.63 21.63 17.08
C GLU A 143 -17.71 20.44 16.88
N PHE A 144 -17.57 19.62 17.92
CA PHE A 144 -16.78 18.40 17.87
C PHE A 144 -17.29 17.46 16.78
N LEU A 145 -18.60 17.19 16.77
CA LEU A 145 -19.24 16.30 15.79
C LEU A 145 -19.05 16.82 14.35
N LYS A 146 -19.13 18.14 14.14
CA LYS A 146 -18.85 18.76 12.83
C LYS A 146 -17.39 18.53 12.40
N LYS A 147 -16.42 18.76 13.29
CA LYS A 147 -14.99 18.56 13.02
C LYS A 147 -14.65 17.09 12.71
N THR A 148 -15.30 16.15 13.40
CA THR A 148 -15.11 14.72 13.08
C THR A 148 -15.66 14.38 11.70
N GLN A 149 -16.85 14.86 11.32
CA GLN A 149 -17.45 14.58 10.03
C GLN A 149 -16.61 15.11 8.85
N THR A 150 -16.00 16.28 9.00
CA THR A 150 -15.10 16.82 7.96
C THR A 150 -13.83 15.99 7.81
N SER A 151 -13.24 15.51 8.92
CA SER A 151 -12.04 14.65 8.89
C SER A 151 -12.28 13.28 8.24
N PHE A 152 -13.46 12.69 8.41
CA PHE A 152 -13.83 11.44 7.74
C PHE A 152 -13.95 11.62 6.23
N ARG A 153 -14.50 12.75 5.77
CA ARG A 153 -14.61 13.05 4.33
C ARG A 153 -13.25 13.20 3.67
N THR A 154 -12.31 13.92 4.29
CA THR A 154 -10.94 14.07 3.75
C THR A 154 -10.16 12.76 3.75
N SER A 155 -10.35 11.92 4.79
CA SER A 155 -9.73 10.59 4.83
C SER A 155 -10.29 9.66 3.76
N PHE A 156 -11.60 9.73 3.50
CA PHE A 156 -12.24 8.94 2.45
C PHE A 156 -11.82 9.38 1.05
N THR A 157 -11.69 10.69 0.79
CA THR A 157 -11.19 11.17 -0.51
C THR A 157 -9.74 10.77 -0.75
N LEU A 158 -8.88 10.80 0.28
CA LEU A 158 -7.52 10.28 0.20
C LEU A 158 -7.51 8.78 -0.10
N TYR A 159 -8.34 8.00 0.59
CA TYR A 159 -8.48 6.56 0.33
C TYR A 159 -8.93 6.28 -1.12
N ALA A 160 -9.98 6.97 -1.59
CA ALA A 160 -10.48 6.84 -2.96
C ALA A 160 -9.41 7.20 -4.01
N PHE A 161 -8.59 8.20 -3.73
CA PHE A 161 -7.45 8.57 -4.58
C PHE A 161 -6.41 7.44 -4.69
N PHE A 162 -6.04 6.81 -3.58
CA PHE A 162 -5.12 5.67 -3.60
C PHE A 162 -5.70 4.45 -4.34
N VAL A 163 -6.99 4.15 -4.14
CA VAL A 163 -7.67 3.08 -4.89
C VAL A 163 -7.64 3.36 -6.39
N TYR A 164 -7.87 4.61 -6.80
CA TYR A 164 -7.80 5.02 -8.20
C TYR A 164 -6.38 4.80 -8.79
N ILE A 165 -5.33 5.17 -8.06
CA ILE A 165 -3.93 4.94 -8.49
C ILE A 165 -3.66 3.46 -8.68
N ILE A 166 -4.11 2.61 -7.76
CA ILE A 166 -3.92 1.15 -7.85
C ILE A 166 -4.59 0.61 -9.10
N ILE A 167 -5.86 0.97 -9.35
CA ILE A 167 -6.59 0.56 -10.56
C ILE A 167 -5.86 1.04 -11.81
N PHE A 168 -5.37 2.28 -11.83
CA PHE A 168 -4.62 2.83 -12.96
C PHE A 168 -3.35 2.04 -13.25
N ILE A 169 -2.59 1.64 -12.22
CA ILE A 169 -1.39 0.81 -12.37
C ILE A 169 -1.74 -0.54 -12.99
N PHE A 170 -2.80 -1.20 -12.53
CA PHE A 170 -3.23 -2.49 -13.09
C PHE A 170 -3.67 -2.38 -14.55
N VAL A 171 -4.43 -1.35 -14.90
CA VAL A 171 -4.83 -1.09 -16.30
C VAL A 171 -3.62 -0.83 -17.18
N PHE A 172 -2.66 -0.05 -16.69
CA PHE A 172 -1.43 0.25 -17.42
C PHE A 172 -0.56 -1.00 -17.61
N GLN A 173 -0.36 -1.81 -16.57
CA GLN A 173 0.36 -3.09 -16.68
C GLN A 173 -0.31 -4.04 -17.68
N TYR A 174 -1.63 -4.17 -17.61
CA TYR A 174 -2.38 -5.02 -18.53
C TYR A 174 -2.22 -4.57 -20.00
N TYR A 175 -2.32 -3.25 -20.24
CA TYR A 175 -2.15 -2.67 -21.58
C TYR A 175 -0.75 -2.95 -22.15
N TYR A 176 0.32 -2.71 -21.37
CA TYR A 176 1.69 -2.96 -21.82
C TYR A 176 2.01 -4.44 -22.02
N SER A 177 1.51 -5.31 -21.14
CA SER A 177 1.69 -6.76 -21.27
C SER A 177 1.04 -7.28 -22.55
N THR A 178 -0.17 -6.80 -22.88
CA THR A 178 -0.90 -7.23 -24.09
C THR A 178 -0.18 -6.79 -25.36
N ARG A 179 0.32 -5.55 -25.40
CA ARG A 179 1.07 -5.03 -26.55
C ARG A 179 2.38 -5.79 -26.79
N SER A 180 3.13 -6.05 -25.72
CA SER A 180 4.41 -6.79 -25.79
C SER A 180 4.20 -8.23 -26.28
N TYR A 181 3.11 -8.87 -25.86
CA TYR A 181 2.74 -10.22 -26.31
C TYR A 181 2.41 -10.26 -27.81
N VAL A 182 1.61 -9.32 -28.32
CA VAL A 182 1.25 -9.26 -29.75
C VAL A 182 2.47 -8.98 -30.64
N GLU A 183 3.38 -8.12 -30.19
CA GLU A 183 4.62 -7.81 -30.91
C GLU A 183 5.54 -9.03 -31.00
N SER A 184 5.69 -9.79 -29.91
CA SER A 184 6.51 -11.01 -29.88
C SER A 184 6.01 -12.10 -30.83
N ILE A 185 4.70 -12.33 -30.93
CA ILE A 185 4.09 -13.32 -31.84
C ILE A 185 4.31 -12.93 -33.31
N THR A 186 4.24 -11.64 -33.61
CA THR A 186 4.40 -11.13 -34.98
C THR A 186 5.84 -11.30 -35.47
N ILE A 187 6.83 -11.03 -34.61
CA ILE A 187 8.25 -11.23 -34.92
C ILE A 187 8.55 -12.72 -35.14
N GLN A 188 8.00 -13.60 -34.29
CA GLN A 188 8.22 -15.04 -34.38
C GLN A 188 7.67 -15.63 -35.69
N LYS A 189 6.44 -15.29 -36.08
CA LYS A 189 5.84 -15.72 -37.36
C LYS A 189 6.62 -15.22 -38.57
N THR A 190 7.11 -13.97 -38.54
CA THR A 190 7.87 -13.40 -39.66
C THR A 190 9.21 -14.10 -39.86
N ASN A 191 9.88 -14.45 -38.76
CA ASN A 191 11.13 -15.21 -38.79
C ASN A 191 10.94 -16.66 -39.25
N GLU A 192 9.84 -17.30 -38.87
CA GLU A 192 9.49 -18.65 -39.32
C GLU A 192 9.21 -18.69 -40.85
N ILE A 193 8.53 -17.67 -41.39
CA ILE A 193 8.29 -17.54 -42.83
C ILE A 193 9.62 -17.31 -43.58
N ARG A 194 10.50 -16.43 -43.07
CA ARG A 194 11.81 -16.15 -43.69
C ARG A 194 12.73 -17.38 -43.70
N THR A 195 12.79 -18.10 -42.59
CA THR A 195 13.63 -19.32 -42.48
C THR A 195 13.12 -20.43 -43.40
N LYS A 196 11.80 -20.65 -43.48
CA LYS A 196 11.20 -21.64 -44.38
C LYS A 196 11.45 -21.31 -45.86
N SER A 197 11.38 -20.02 -46.22
CA SER A 197 11.71 -19.55 -47.58
C SER A 197 13.19 -19.78 -47.90
N PHE A 198 14.09 -19.44 -46.97
CA PHE A 198 15.53 -19.67 -47.12
C PHE A 198 15.86 -21.16 -47.29
N THR A 199 15.34 -22.05 -46.44
CA THR A 199 15.59 -23.49 -46.54
C THR A 199 15.09 -24.08 -47.86
N ASN A 200 13.94 -23.61 -48.36
CA ASN A 200 13.39 -24.05 -49.64
C ASN A 200 14.27 -23.60 -50.82
N ASN A 201 14.73 -22.35 -50.80
CA ASN A 201 15.60 -21.82 -51.86
C ASN A 201 16.95 -22.52 -51.91
N ILE A 202 17.54 -22.81 -50.75
CA ILE A 202 18.79 -23.58 -50.65
C ILE A 202 18.58 -25.02 -51.15
N SER A 203 17.51 -25.69 -50.72
CA SER A 203 17.18 -27.05 -51.17
C SER A 203 17.02 -27.12 -52.70
N LEU A 204 16.31 -26.17 -53.30
CA LEU A 204 16.15 -26.05 -54.75
C LEU A 204 17.49 -25.82 -55.46
N LEU A 205 18.37 -24.99 -54.91
CA LEU A 205 19.71 -24.75 -55.45
C LEU A 205 20.52 -26.05 -55.48
N PHE A 206 20.54 -26.82 -54.39
CA PHE A 206 21.26 -28.10 -54.35
C PHE A 206 20.72 -29.12 -55.35
N VAL A 207 19.39 -29.21 -55.51
CA VAL A 207 18.77 -30.08 -56.53
C VAL A 207 19.20 -29.67 -57.94
N LYS A 208 19.28 -28.38 -58.23
CA LYS A 208 19.72 -27.88 -59.54
C LYS A 208 21.21 -28.15 -59.78
N LEU A 209 22.06 -27.95 -58.78
CA LEU A 209 23.49 -28.27 -58.86
C LEU A 209 23.70 -29.77 -59.17
N ASP A 210 22.97 -30.65 -58.49
CA ASP A 210 23.09 -32.10 -58.69
C ASP A 210 22.64 -32.54 -60.11
N LYS A 211 21.56 -31.95 -60.65
CA LYS A 211 21.12 -32.18 -62.05
C LYS A 211 22.19 -31.84 -63.07
N HIS A 212 23.07 -30.89 -62.76
CA HIS A 212 24.18 -30.47 -63.61
C HIS A 212 25.50 -31.20 -63.27
N HIS A 213 25.46 -32.25 -62.45
CA HIS A 213 26.63 -33.00 -61.99
C HIS A 213 27.67 -32.13 -61.27
N LEU A 214 27.21 -31.09 -60.57
CA LEU A 214 28.02 -30.19 -59.76
C LEU A 214 27.94 -30.60 -58.29
N LYS A 215 29.09 -30.89 -57.67
CA LYS A 215 29.16 -31.31 -56.26
C LYS A 215 29.56 -30.16 -55.37
N VAL A 216 28.86 -29.93 -54.27
CA VAL A 216 29.26 -28.89 -53.30
C VAL A 216 30.30 -29.46 -52.33
N LYS A 217 31.46 -28.80 -52.25
CA LYS A 217 32.58 -29.14 -51.36
C LYS A 217 32.54 -28.31 -50.09
N HIS A 218 32.20 -27.03 -50.20
CA HIS A 218 32.12 -26.12 -49.07
C HIS A 218 30.86 -25.24 -49.17
N PHE A 219 30.24 -25.01 -48.01
CA PHE A 219 29.04 -24.22 -47.85
C PHE A 219 29.23 -23.28 -46.66
N GLN A 220 29.11 -21.99 -46.88
CA GLN A 220 29.11 -20.98 -45.82
C GLN A 220 28.04 -19.93 -46.10
N TYR A 221 27.19 -19.66 -45.10
CA TYR A 221 26.20 -18.60 -45.17
C TYR A 221 26.48 -17.57 -44.06
N GLN A 222 26.80 -16.35 -44.45
CA GLN A 222 27.08 -15.25 -43.51
C GLN A 222 26.71 -13.92 -44.16
N ASN A 223 26.17 -12.98 -43.39
CA ASN A 223 25.83 -11.62 -43.86
C ASN A 223 24.93 -11.58 -45.11
N ASN A 224 23.95 -12.49 -45.21
CA ASN A 224 23.05 -12.61 -46.37
C ASN A 224 23.76 -13.00 -47.70
N GLU A 225 25.01 -13.47 -47.62
CA GLU A 225 25.77 -14.05 -48.72
C GLU A 225 25.91 -15.56 -48.52
N LEU A 226 25.55 -16.33 -49.54
CA LEU A 226 25.83 -17.75 -49.62
C LEU A 226 27.10 -17.96 -50.46
N ARG A 227 28.15 -18.47 -49.82
CA ARG A 227 29.41 -18.83 -50.47
C ARG A 227 29.44 -20.34 -50.67
N LEU A 228 29.54 -20.77 -51.93
CA LEU A 228 29.65 -22.17 -52.32
C LEU A 228 30.99 -22.42 -53.00
N SER A 229 31.65 -23.51 -52.59
CA SER A 229 32.71 -24.13 -53.37
C SER A 229 32.15 -25.36 -54.06
N ILE A 230 32.17 -25.35 -55.39
CA ILE A 230 31.55 -26.33 -56.27
C ILE A 230 32.64 -27.07 -57.04
N GLN A 231 32.55 -28.39 -57.12
CA GLN A 231 33.45 -29.25 -57.85
C GLN A 231 32.78 -29.85 -59.07
N SER A 232 33.48 -29.82 -60.20
CA SER A 232 33.07 -30.50 -61.42
C SER A 232 34.26 -31.13 -62.14
N LYS A 233 34.05 -32.31 -62.74
CA LYS A 233 35.03 -32.92 -63.66
C LYS A 233 35.12 -32.17 -64.99
N ASN A 234 34.06 -31.47 -65.37
CA ASN A 234 33.97 -30.68 -66.59
C ASN A 234 33.46 -29.28 -66.29
N ILE A 235 34.26 -28.26 -66.58
CA ILE A 235 33.89 -26.86 -66.35
C ILE A 235 32.65 -26.45 -67.16
N ASN A 236 32.40 -27.08 -68.31
CA ASN A 236 31.21 -26.81 -69.13
C ASN A 236 29.91 -27.07 -68.38
N ASN A 237 29.89 -28.04 -67.46
CA ASN A 237 28.71 -28.31 -66.63
C ASN A 237 28.33 -27.11 -65.76
N PHE A 238 29.31 -26.32 -65.31
CA PHE A 238 29.08 -25.12 -64.53
C PHE A 238 28.59 -23.96 -65.41
N TYR A 239 29.17 -23.81 -66.60
CA TYR A 239 28.66 -22.83 -67.58
C TYR A 239 27.22 -23.14 -68.02
N ASP A 240 26.91 -24.42 -68.24
CA ASP A 240 25.55 -24.87 -68.58
C ASP A 240 24.57 -24.61 -67.43
N PHE A 241 24.98 -24.83 -66.18
CA PHE A 241 24.19 -24.48 -65.00
C PHE A 241 23.87 -22.98 -64.95
N LEU A 242 24.88 -22.11 -65.09
CA LEU A 242 24.66 -20.66 -65.08
C LEU A 242 23.74 -20.20 -66.21
N LYS A 243 23.93 -20.76 -67.40
CA LYS A 243 23.12 -20.43 -68.59
C LYS A 243 21.68 -20.90 -68.45
N ASN A 244 21.45 -22.15 -68.05
CA ASN A 244 20.11 -22.73 -67.96
C ASN A 244 19.29 -22.11 -66.83
N GLU A 245 19.94 -21.79 -65.71
CA GLU A 245 19.30 -21.17 -64.55
C GLU A 245 19.23 -19.64 -64.66
N LYS A 246 19.82 -19.05 -65.72
CA LYS A 246 19.90 -17.60 -65.96
C LYS A 246 20.51 -16.84 -64.77
N ILE A 247 21.58 -17.39 -64.21
CA ILE A 247 22.27 -16.86 -63.04
C ILE A 247 23.51 -16.09 -63.48
N GLU A 248 23.58 -14.82 -63.12
CA GLU A 248 24.76 -13.98 -63.30
C GLU A 248 25.40 -13.73 -61.92
N ILE A 249 26.46 -14.47 -61.62
CA ILE A 249 27.20 -14.34 -60.35
C ILE A 249 28.70 -14.27 -60.62
N PRO A 250 29.45 -13.53 -59.79
CA PRO A 250 30.90 -13.60 -59.82
C PRO A 250 31.35 -14.98 -59.35
N PHE A 251 32.30 -15.58 -60.08
CA PHE A 251 32.93 -16.83 -59.68
C PHE A 251 34.43 -16.84 -60.05
N THR A 252 35.21 -17.59 -59.29
CA THR A 252 36.60 -17.92 -59.60
C THR A 252 36.75 -19.43 -59.70
N TYR A 253 37.75 -19.92 -60.44
CA TYR A 253 38.01 -21.36 -60.51
C TYR A 253 39.49 -21.71 -60.53
N GLU A 254 39.81 -22.88 -59.98
CA GLU A 254 41.14 -23.51 -60.02
C GLU A 254 41.01 -24.96 -60.48
N LYS A 255 42.03 -25.49 -61.16
CA LYS A 255 42.05 -26.89 -61.63
C LYS A 255 43.07 -27.69 -60.83
N HIS A 256 42.59 -28.66 -60.06
CA HIS A 256 43.41 -29.57 -59.25
C HIS A 256 43.10 -31.02 -59.62
N ASN A 257 44.12 -31.82 -59.96
CA ASN A 257 43.98 -33.27 -60.20
C ASN A 257 42.77 -33.68 -61.08
N LEU A 258 42.62 -33.04 -62.25
CA LEU A 258 41.53 -33.27 -63.23
C LEU A 258 40.12 -32.85 -62.78
N VAL A 259 39.98 -32.11 -61.67
CA VAL A 259 38.72 -31.54 -61.18
C VAL A 259 38.84 -30.03 -61.13
N TYR A 260 37.79 -29.34 -61.56
CA TYR A 260 37.65 -27.90 -61.40
C TYR A 260 36.97 -27.60 -60.06
N GLU A 261 37.57 -26.72 -59.27
CA GLU A 261 37.01 -26.17 -58.04
C GLU A 261 36.62 -24.72 -58.31
N ILE A 262 35.33 -24.42 -58.16
CA ILE A 262 34.69 -23.18 -58.53
C ILE A 262 34.12 -22.55 -57.28
N ASN A 263 34.55 -21.33 -56.96
CA ASN A 263 34.05 -20.58 -55.82
C ASN A 263 33.07 -19.53 -56.32
N ALA A 264 31.83 -19.60 -55.85
CA ALA A 264 30.72 -18.75 -56.27
C ALA A 264 30.02 -18.12 -55.06
N VAL A 265 29.58 -16.87 -55.21
CA VAL A 265 28.84 -16.14 -54.17
C VAL A 265 27.45 -15.83 -54.68
N PHE A 266 26.44 -16.35 -53.99
CA PHE A 266 25.03 -16.10 -54.25
C PHE A 266 24.49 -15.12 -53.21
N THR A 267 23.88 -14.04 -53.66
CA THR A 267 23.18 -13.06 -52.82
C THR A 267 21.68 -13.24 -53.00
N PHE A 268 20.93 -13.40 -51.88
CA PHE A 268 19.47 -13.57 -51.88
C PHE A 268 18.75 -12.29 -51.45
#